data_AF-A0A7C5D1I9-F1
#
_entry.id   AF-A0A7C5D1I9-F1
#
_cell.length_a   1.000
_cell.length_b   1.000
_cell.length_c   1.000
_cell.angle_alpha   90.00
_cell.angle_beta   90.00
_cell.angle_gamma   90.00
#
_symmetry.space_group_name_H-M   'P 1'
#
loop_
_entity.id
_entity.type
_entity.pdbx_description
1 polymer ?
#
loop_
_entity_poly.entity_id
_entity_poly.type
_entity_poly.pdbx_seq_one_letter_code
_entity_poly.pdbx_strand_id
1 'polypeptide(L)'
;MEEKEFLNCSECMKQIIRGYFVGPGEEMAYLCSSCSRTFCGGCGFFDEHDDEFLCNLCWLNRAKGLISNEKYIQAMWIFKKLGRSRDVEEMKRMEMERRRKLKIVGGVLEEKRGSFIRKD
;
A
#
# COMPACT_ATOMS: atom_id res chain seq x y z
N MET A 1 -39.27 -1.02 7.37
CA MET A 1 -38.54 -0.43 6.22
C MET A 1 -37.28 0.13 6.82
N GLU A 2 -36.13 -0.55 6.69
CA GLU A 2 -34.86 -0.03 7.20
C GLU A 2 -34.44 1.13 6.29
N GLU A 3 -34.30 2.33 6.87
CA GLU A 3 -33.71 3.46 6.16
C GLU A 3 -32.24 3.14 5.87
N LYS A 4 -31.90 3.00 4.58
CA LYS A 4 -30.51 2.90 4.15
C LYS A 4 -29.86 4.27 4.26
N GLU A 5 -28.90 4.42 5.16
CA GLU A 5 -28.11 5.65 5.25
C GLU A 5 -27.07 5.66 4.12
N PHE A 6 -27.28 6.55 3.15
CA PHE A 6 -26.34 6.78 2.05
C PHE A 6 -25.22 7.70 2.54
N LEU A 7 -23.99 7.21 2.45
CA LEU A 7 -22.77 7.95 2.74
C LEU A 7 -21.99 8.16 1.44
N ASN A 8 -20.93 8.97 1.50
CA ASN A 8 -19.98 9.12 0.39
C ASN A 8 -18.61 8.60 0.81
N CYS A 9 -17.91 7.94 -0.12
CA CYS A 9 -16.52 7.58 0.06
C CYS A 9 -15.65 8.84 0.00
N SER A 10 -14.88 9.11 1.05
CA SER A 10 -14.02 10.29 1.17
C SER A 10 -12.82 10.31 0.20
N GLU A 11 -12.57 9.21 -0.51
CA GLU A 11 -11.44 9.06 -1.45
C GLU A 11 -11.88 9.16 -2.92
N CYS A 12 -13.04 8.59 -3.27
CA CYS A 12 -13.52 8.56 -4.67
C CYS A 12 -14.88 9.22 -4.90
N MET A 13 -15.49 9.79 -3.86
CA MET A 13 -16.80 10.47 -3.87
C MET A 13 -17.99 9.61 -4.34
N LYS A 14 -17.78 8.30 -4.56
CA LYS A 14 -18.87 7.36 -4.84
C LYS A 14 -19.77 7.23 -3.61
N GLN A 15 -21.07 7.11 -3.87
CA GLN A 15 -22.06 6.79 -2.85
C GLN A 15 -21.81 5.38 -2.30
N ILE A 16 -21.97 5.19 -1.00
CA ILE A 16 -21.78 3.92 -0.28
C ILE A 16 -22.92 3.76 0.71
N ILE A 17 -23.27 2.52 1.06
CA ILE A 17 -24.37 2.25 1.99
C ILE A 17 -23.77 1.82 3.33
N ARG A 18 -24.17 2.49 4.41
CA ARG A 18 -23.81 2.10 5.78
C ARG A 18 -24.62 0.85 6.13
N GLY A 19 -24.00 -0.25 6.57
CA GLY A 19 -24.81 -1.43 6.84
C GLY A 19 -24.09 -2.71 7.16
N TYR A 20 -23.82 -3.59 6.18
CA TYR A 20 -23.68 -5.01 6.49
C TYR A 20 -22.80 -5.83 5.53
N PHE A 21 -22.23 -6.92 6.06
CA PHE A 21 -21.63 -8.06 5.36
C PHE A 21 -22.66 -8.76 4.49
N VAL A 22 -22.54 -8.57 3.18
CA VAL A 22 -23.26 -9.36 2.18
C VAL A 22 -22.32 -9.75 1.04
N GLY A 23 -21.52 -10.80 1.27
CA GLY A 23 -20.94 -11.60 0.20
C GLY A 23 -20.07 -10.88 -0.84
N PRO A 24 -19.63 -11.60 -1.88
CA PRO A 24 -18.73 -11.06 -2.89
C PRO A 24 -19.51 -10.14 -3.84
N GLY A 25 -19.39 -8.83 -3.67
CA GLY A 25 -19.70 -7.89 -4.76
C GLY A 25 -20.42 -6.59 -4.42
N GLU A 26 -20.84 -6.31 -3.19
CA GLU A 26 -21.63 -5.09 -2.90
C GLU A 26 -20.96 -4.12 -1.90
N GLU A 27 -21.12 -2.83 -2.21
CA GLU A 27 -20.30 -1.70 -1.79
C GLU A 27 -20.47 -1.33 -0.30
N MET A 28 -19.72 -1.99 0.57
CA MET A 28 -19.58 -1.59 1.97
C MET A 28 -18.88 -0.25 2.17
N ALA A 29 -19.40 0.51 3.14
CA ALA A 29 -18.72 1.63 3.78
C ALA A 29 -17.88 1.16 4.98
N TYR A 30 -16.59 1.49 4.98
CA TYR A 30 -15.64 1.28 6.06
C TYR A 30 -15.28 2.60 6.72
N LEU A 31 -14.93 2.57 8.01
CA LEU A 31 -14.40 3.73 8.75
C LEU A 31 -12.89 3.61 8.86
N CYS A 32 -12.15 4.64 8.46
CA CYS A 32 -10.69 4.65 8.62
C CYS A 32 -10.32 4.89 10.08
N SER A 33 -9.66 3.93 10.72
CA SER A 33 -9.22 4.02 12.11
C SER A 33 -8.28 5.21 12.37
N SER A 34 -7.52 5.65 11.35
CA SER A 34 -6.56 6.75 11.50
C SER A 34 -7.17 8.15 11.33
N CYS A 35 -8.17 8.35 10.47
CA CYS A 35 -8.71 9.69 10.18
C CYS A 35 -10.23 9.80 10.35
N SER A 36 -10.89 8.74 10.80
CA SER A 36 -12.35 8.65 11.00
C SER A 36 -13.19 8.99 9.77
N ARG A 37 -12.61 8.95 8.57
CA ARG A 37 -13.32 9.17 7.30
C ARG A 37 -13.85 7.85 6.75
N THR A 38 -15.02 7.92 6.11
CA THR A 38 -15.66 6.77 5.47
C THR A 38 -15.07 6.49 4.09
N PHE A 39 -14.86 5.23 3.75
CA PHE A 39 -14.33 4.82 2.44
C PHE A 39 -14.99 3.53 1.93
N CYS A 40 -15.03 3.33 0.61
CA CYS A 40 -15.54 2.10 0.00
C CYS A 40 -14.48 1.00 -0.01
N GLY A 41 -14.86 -0.27 -0.18
CA GLY A 41 -13.91 -1.40 -0.22
C GLY A 41 -12.78 -1.30 -1.26
N GLY A 42 -12.91 -0.45 -2.28
CA GLY A 42 -11.81 -0.17 -3.21
C GLY A 42 -10.83 0.92 -2.74
N CYS A 43 -11.19 1.73 -1.75
CA CYS A 43 -10.47 2.93 -1.34
C CYS A 43 -9.71 2.77 -0.02
N GLY A 44 -9.58 1.54 0.44
CA GLY A 44 -8.78 1.16 1.59
C GLY A 44 -8.79 -0.34 1.73
N PHE A 45 -8.29 -0.80 2.87
CA PHE A 45 -8.13 -2.22 3.17
C PHE A 45 -7.92 -2.42 4.66
N PHE A 46 -7.95 -3.68 5.04
CA PHE A 46 -7.73 -4.14 6.40
C PHE A 46 -6.23 -4.41 6.60
N ASP A 47 -5.64 -3.80 7.62
CA ASP A 47 -4.29 -4.10 8.09
C ASP A 47 -4.37 -5.22 9.13
N GLU A 48 -3.97 -6.42 8.74
CA GLU A 48 -4.02 -7.60 9.60
C GLU A 48 -3.07 -7.51 10.80
N HIS A 49 -2.05 -6.66 10.74
CA HIS A 49 -1.10 -6.53 11.84
C HIS A 49 -1.71 -5.79 13.04
N ASP A 50 -2.42 -4.71 12.74
CA ASP A 50 -3.01 -3.81 13.73
C ASP A 50 -4.54 -4.04 13.90
N ASP A 51 -5.11 -5.03 13.21
CA ASP A 51 -6.55 -5.38 13.20
C ASP A 51 -7.43 -4.15 12.91
N GLU A 52 -7.08 -3.37 11.87
CA GLU A 52 -7.72 -2.10 11.61
C GLU A 52 -7.97 -1.78 10.12
N PHE A 53 -8.99 -0.96 9.87
CA PHE A 53 -9.31 -0.48 8.52
C PHE A 53 -8.64 0.86 8.23
N LEU A 54 -7.89 0.93 7.13
CA LEU A 54 -7.22 2.14 6.69
C LEU A 54 -7.64 2.54 5.28
N CYS A 55 -7.93 3.83 5.10
CA CYS A 55 -8.06 4.40 3.77
C CYS A 55 -6.68 4.47 3.09
N ASN A 56 -6.68 4.47 1.76
CA ASN A 56 -5.49 4.49 0.92
C ASN A 56 -4.46 5.56 1.34
N LEU A 57 -4.90 6.79 1.64
CA LEU A 57 -3.99 7.87 2.05
C LEU A 57 -3.36 7.63 3.43
N CYS A 58 -4.14 7.17 4.40
CA CYS A 58 -3.64 6.85 5.74
C CYS A 58 -2.65 5.70 5.70
N TRP A 59 -2.96 4.65 4.93
CA TRP A 59 -2.02 3.56 4.75
C TRP A 59 -0.74 4.02 4.06
N LEU A 60 -0.82 4.81 2.98
CA LEU A 60 0.36 5.33 2.30
C LEU A 60 1.27 6.11 3.25
N ASN A 61 0.69 6.87 4.18
CA ASN A 61 1.46 7.59 5.18
C ASN A 61 2.19 6.66 6.16
N ARG A 62 1.58 5.54 6.55
CA ARG A 62 2.21 4.53 7.40
C ARG A 62 3.25 3.70 6.65
N ALA A 63 3.01 3.41 5.37
CA ALA A 63 3.90 2.65 4.51
C ALA A 63 5.20 3.41 4.15
N LYS A 64 5.29 4.72 4.45
CA LYS A 64 6.50 5.52 4.24
C LYS A 64 7.68 4.89 4.98
N GLY A 65 8.66 4.40 4.22
CA GLY A 65 9.88 3.78 4.75
C GLY A 65 9.85 2.25 4.80
N LEU A 66 8.75 1.59 4.44
CA LEU A 66 8.63 0.14 4.47
C LEU A 66 8.97 -0.46 3.10
N ILE A 67 10.14 -1.09 3.00
CA ILE A 67 10.64 -1.70 1.75
C ILE A 67 10.47 -3.23 1.77
N SER A 68 9.29 -3.74 2.09
CA SER A 68 8.92 -5.09 1.63
C SER A 68 8.38 -4.99 0.21
N ASN A 69 8.63 -6.02 -0.61
CA ASN A 69 8.15 -6.03 -2.01
C ASN A 69 6.63 -5.92 -2.09
N GLU A 70 5.92 -6.50 -1.12
CA GLU A 70 4.46 -6.45 -1.03
C GLU A 70 3.94 -5.02 -0.81
N LYS A 71 4.46 -4.31 0.21
CA LYS A 71 4.08 -2.92 0.47
C LYS A 71 4.46 -1.99 -0.69
N TYR A 72 5.56 -2.27 -1.39
CA TYR A 72 5.89 -1.56 -2.63
C TYR A 72 4.81 -1.73 -3.71
N ILE A 73 4.39 -2.97 -4.00
CA ILE A 73 3.39 -3.27 -5.02
C ILE A 73 2.05 -2.59 -4.68
N GLN A 74 1.66 -2.67 -3.41
CA GLN A 74 0.43 -2.07 -2.92
C GLN A 74 0.46 -0.54 -3.01
N ALA A 75 1.53 0.12 -2.57
CA ALA A 75 1.68 1.58 -2.71
C ALA A 75 1.66 2.03 -4.18
N MET A 76 2.35 1.28 -5.06
CA MET A 76 2.33 1.53 -6.50
C MET A 76 0.93 1.45 -7.10
N TRP A 77 0.12 0.48 -6.67
CA TRP A 77 -1.27 0.36 -7.10
C TRP A 77 -2.12 1.55 -6.63
N ILE A 78 -1.98 1.95 -5.36
CA ILE A 78 -2.70 3.09 -4.80
C ILE A 78 -2.35 4.39 -5.54
N PHE A 79 -1.06 4.69 -5.74
CA PHE A 79 -0.65 5.92 -6.42
C PHE A 79 -1.18 5.98 -7.86
N LYS A 80 -1.16 4.86 -8.60
CA LYS A 80 -1.77 4.79 -9.94
C LYS A 80 -3.27 5.08 -9.89
N LYS A 81 -3.98 4.47 -8.94
CA LYS A 81 -5.42 4.67 -8.77
C LYS A 81 -5.78 6.12 -8.47
N LEU A 82 -4.95 6.80 -7.68
CA LEU A 82 -5.14 8.21 -7.32
C LEU A 82 -4.64 9.19 -8.41
N GLY A 83 -4.17 8.71 -9.57
CA GLY A 83 -3.60 9.57 -10.62
C GLY A 83 -2.30 10.27 -10.23
N ARG A 84 -1.61 9.77 -9.20
CA ARG A 84 -0.39 10.35 -8.63
C ARG A 84 0.86 9.90 -9.39
N SER A 85 0.95 10.26 -10.66
CA SER A 85 2.01 9.81 -11.58
C SER A 85 3.43 10.16 -11.09
N ARG A 86 3.60 11.33 -10.46
CA ARG A 86 4.89 11.76 -9.91
C ARG A 86 5.38 10.82 -8.81
N ASP A 87 4.51 10.45 -7.87
CA ASP A 87 4.84 9.52 -6.79
C ASP A 87 5.18 8.12 -7.33
N VAL A 88 4.48 7.67 -8.39
CA VAL A 88 4.79 6.41 -9.09
C VAL A 88 6.20 6.42 -9.67
N GLU A 89 6.61 7.51 -10.32
CA GLU A 89 7.94 7.66 -10.91
C GLU A 89 9.03 7.71 -9.84
N GLU A 90 8.78 8.43 -8.74
CA GLU A 90 9.69 8.52 -7.61
C GLU A 90 9.90 7.15 -6.95
N MET A 91 8.82 6.40 -6.72
CA MET A 91 8.91 5.03 -6.20
C MET A 91 9.71 4.10 -7.12
N LYS A 92 9.48 4.15 -8.44
CA LYS A 92 10.27 3.37 -9.41
C LYS A 92 11.75 3.73 -9.34
N ARG A 93 12.07 5.02 -9.18
CA ARG A 93 13.45 5.51 -9.05
C ARG A 93 14.10 4.95 -7.77
N MET A 94 13.42 5.05 -6.63
CA MET A 94 13.91 4.51 -5.35
C MET A 94 14.15 3.00 -5.43
N GLU A 95 13.25 2.22 -6.04
CA GLU A 95 13.43 0.77 -6.19
C GLU A 95 14.57 0.42 -7.16
N MET A 96 14.75 1.17 -8.25
CA MET A 96 15.92 1.01 -9.12
C MET A 96 17.22 1.28 -8.37
N GLU A 97 17.28 2.33 -7.55
CA GLU A 97 18.45 2.65 -6.73
C GLU A 97 18.71 1.56 -5.69
N ARG A 98 17.66 1.05 -5.02
CA ARG A 98 17.77 -0.06 -4.08
C ARG A 98 18.36 -1.30 -4.73
N ARG A 99 17.87 -1.69 -5.91
CA ARG A 99 18.40 -2.82 -6.68
C ARG A 99 19.86 -2.62 -7.09
N ARG A 100 20.26 -1.39 -7.47
CA ARG A 100 21.66 -1.06 -7.75
C ARG A 100 22.54 -1.24 -6.52
N LYS A 101 22.13 -0.72 -5.36
CA LYS A 101 22.86 -0.89 -4.10
C LYS A 101 22.99 -2.36 -3.70
N LEU A 102 21.94 -3.15 -3.84
CA LEU A 102 21.98 -4.60 -3.56
C LEU A 102 22.95 -5.36 -4.48
N LYS A 103 23.01 -5.01 -5.77
CA LYS A 103 23.99 -5.61 -6.70
C LYS A 103 25.43 -5.28 -6.32
N ILE A 104 25.69 -4.04 -5.88
CA ILE A 104 27.02 -3.63 -5.40
C ILE A 104 27.40 -4.44 -4.15
N VAL A 105 26.49 -4.54 -3.17
CA VAL A 105 26.74 -5.34 -1.96
C VAL A 105 26.97 -6.82 -2.30
N GLY A 106 26.18 -7.39 -3.22
CA GLY A 106 26.38 -8.76 -3.71
C GLY A 106 27.76 -8.95 -4.34
N GLY A 107 28.17 -8.04 -5.24
CA GLY A 107 29.50 -8.08 -5.86
C GLY A 107 30.65 -7.93 -4.86
N VAL A 108 30.50 -7.07 -3.84
CA VAL A 108 31.49 -6.91 -2.76
C VAL A 108 31.59 -8.18 -1.90
N LEU A 109 30.47 -8.86 -1.62
CA LEU A 109 30.48 -10.12 -0.88
C LEU A 109 31.12 -11.25 -1.70
N GLU A 110 30.87 -11.30 -3.01
CA GLU A 110 31.52 -12.26 -3.91
C GLU A 110 33.02 -12.00 -4.05
N GLU A 111 33.45 -10.75 -4.16
CA GLU A 111 34.86 -10.38 -4.19
C GLU A 111 35.57 -10.79 -2.88
N LYS A 112 34.97 -10.48 -1.72
CA LYS A 112 35.50 -10.93 -0.42
C LYS A 112 35.56 -12.44 -0.27
N ARG A 113 34.57 -13.20 -0.77
CA ARG A 113 34.62 -14.67 -0.82
C ARG A 113 35.71 -15.17 -1.76
N GLY A 114 35.86 -14.58 -2.94
CA GLY A 114 36.89 -14.93 -3.92
C GLY A 114 38.31 -14.64 -3.42
N SER A 115 38.52 -13.57 -2.66
CA SER A 115 39.80 -13.26 -2.01
C SER A 115 40.10 -14.18 -0.82
N PHE A 116 39.09 -14.73 -0.15
CA PHE A 116 39.27 -15.66 0.98
C PHE A 116 39.65 -17.07 0.50
N ILE A 117 39.16 -17.50 -0.67
CA ILE A 117 39.42 -18.84 -1.23
C ILE A 117 40.78 -18.93 -1.93
N ARG A 118 41.41 -17.80 -2.31
CA ARG A 118 42.71 -17.77 -3.02
C ARG A 118 43.95 -17.72 -2.10
N LYS A 119 43.82 -18.09 -0.83
CA LYS A 119 44.96 -18.32 0.06
C LYS A 119 45.09 -19.81 0.33
N ASP A 120 45.68 -20.53 -0.62
CA ASP A 120 46.36 -21.82 -0.44
C ASP A 120 47.34 -22.02 -1.60
#